data_AF-A0A662J7N1-F1
#
_entry.id   AF-A0A662J7N1-F1
#
_cell.length_a   1.000
_cell.length_b   1.000
_cell.length_c   1.000
_cell.angle_alpha   90.00
_cell.angle_beta   90.00
_cell.angle_gamma   90.00
#
_symmetry.space_group_name_H-M   'P 1'
#
loop_
_entity.id
_entity.type
_entity.pdbx_description
1 polymer ?
#
loop_
_entity_poly.entity_id
_entity_poly.type
_entity_poly.pdbx_seq_one_letter_code
_entity_poly.pdbx_strand_id
1 'polypeptide(L)'
;MSLQAPSIDERWLLTREGLERVKKRALRFKAWFKLDRFERAAIDLTIRVVERVRNSTLAQVILRIVDKLRQWLKPSLKERALNIGRPLAEKVSRIAQAWGNRKAKAWANDSNFIFYLGISWLNTSIIYRQPP
;
A
#
# COMPACT_ATOMS: atom_id res chain seq x y z
N MET A 1 18.49 9.25 22.83
CA MET A 1 17.27 8.89 22.07
C MET A 1 17.63 8.83 20.59
N SER A 2 17.71 7.62 20.05
CA SER A 2 18.28 7.36 18.72
C SER A 2 17.35 7.87 17.61
N LEU A 3 17.80 8.89 16.88
CA LEU A 3 17.14 9.41 15.69
C LEU A 3 17.37 8.43 14.54
N GLN A 4 16.55 7.39 14.45
CA GLN A 4 16.56 6.51 13.30
C GLN A 4 16.03 7.29 12.09
N ALA A 5 16.82 7.40 11.04
CA ALA A 5 16.43 8.13 9.85
C ALA A 5 15.16 7.48 9.25
N PRO A 6 14.14 8.27 8.87
CA PRO A 6 12.91 7.73 8.32
C PRO A 6 13.19 6.93 7.04
N SER A 7 12.52 5.78 6.92
CA SER A 7 12.54 4.93 5.72
C SER A 7 12.11 5.72 4.48
N ILE A 8 12.43 5.22 3.27
CA ILE A 8 12.13 5.95 2.02
C ILE A 8 10.63 6.30 1.93
N ASP A 9 9.76 5.37 2.35
CA ASP A 9 8.31 5.57 2.39
C ASP A 9 7.90 6.66 3.39
N GLU A 10 8.52 6.70 4.57
CA GLU A 10 8.28 7.72 5.58
C GLU A 10 8.74 9.11 5.13
N ARG A 11 9.84 9.20 4.38
CA ARG A 11 10.31 10.49 3.83
C ARG A 11 9.30 11.10 2.86
N TRP A 12 8.68 10.28 2.01
CA TRP A 12 7.64 10.74 1.09
C TRP A 12 6.38 11.16 1.85
N LEU A 13 6.00 10.44 2.91
CA LEU A 13 4.86 10.78 3.77
C LEU A 13 5.01 12.13 4.50
N LEU A 14 6.23 12.64 4.62
CA LEU A 14 6.51 13.93 5.26
C LEU A 14 6.52 15.11 4.27
N THR A 15 6.08 14.90 3.04
CA THR A 15 5.89 15.96 2.02
C THR A 15 4.42 16.39 1.95
N ARG A 16 4.16 17.62 1.51
CA ARG A 16 2.80 18.11 1.23
C ARG A 16 2.04 17.15 0.33
N GLU A 17 2.64 16.77 -0.80
CA GLU A 17 2.05 15.86 -1.79
C GLU A 17 1.71 14.49 -1.17
N GLY A 18 2.64 13.94 -0.37
CA GLY A 18 2.44 12.67 0.33
C GLY A 18 1.24 12.72 1.28
N LEU A 19 1.16 13.75 2.11
CA LEU A 19 0.05 13.95 3.05
C LEU A 19 -1.28 14.20 2.35
N GLU A 20 -1.30 14.98 1.27
CA GLU A 20 -2.52 15.19 0.48
C GLU A 20 -3.04 13.87 -0.10
N ARG A 21 -2.14 13.02 -0.60
CA ARG A 21 -2.52 11.72 -1.17
C ARG A 21 -3.05 10.77 -0.10
N VAL A 22 -2.44 10.76 1.09
CA VAL A 22 -2.95 10.01 2.24
C VAL A 22 -4.33 10.53 2.66
N LYS A 23 -4.49 11.86 2.80
CA LYS A 23 -5.77 12.50 3.16
C LYS A 23 -6.86 12.16 2.14
N LYS A 24 -6.61 12.31 0.84
CA LYS A 24 -7.54 11.94 -0.24
C LYS A 24 -7.97 10.48 -0.14
N ARG A 25 -7.03 9.56 0.12
CA ARG A 25 -7.33 8.13 0.32
C ARG A 25 -8.17 7.93 1.59
N ALA A 26 -7.80 8.54 2.71
CA ALA A 26 -8.50 8.43 3.98
C ALA A 26 -9.95 8.93 3.91
N LEU A 27 -10.20 10.04 3.21
CA LEU A 27 -11.53 10.57 2.95
C LEU A 27 -12.40 9.56 2.19
N ARG A 28 -11.86 8.97 1.10
CA ARG A 28 -12.59 7.98 0.29
C ARG A 28 -13.00 6.73 1.07
N PHE A 29 -12.18 6.30 2.03
CA PHE A 29 -12.46 5.13 2.87
C PHE A 29 -13.18 5.48 4.18
N LYS A 30 -13.62 6.73 4.37
CA LYS A 30 -14.19 7.27 5.61
C LYS A 30 -13.27 7.12 6.85
N ALA A 31 -12.00 6.77 6.64
CA ALA A 31 -10.99 6.64 7.70
C ALA A 31 -10.61 8.01 8.29
N TRP A 32 -10.72 9.08 7.49
CA TRP A 32 -10.46 10.45 7.95
C TRP A 32 -11.32 10.86 9.15
N PHE A 33 -12.58 10.41 9.17
CA PHE A 33 -13.55 10.77 10.21
C PHE A 33 -13.38 9.98 11.51
N LYS A 34 -12.50 8.96 11.53
CA LYS A 34 -12.13 8.23 12.73
C LYS A 34 -11.01 8.92 13.53
N LEU A 35 -10.32 9.89 12.93
CA LEU A 35 -9.32 10.71 13.61
C LEU A 35 -9.97 11.76 14.50
N ASP A 36 -9.31 12.06 15.62
CA ASP A 36 -9.74 13.14 16.49
C ASP A 36 -9.60 14.52 15.81
N ARG A 37 -10.27 15.55 16.34
CA ARG A 37 -10.19 16.93 15.85
C ARG A 37 -8.74 17.44 15.81
N PHE A 38 -7.92 17.16 16.82
CA PHE A 38 -6.53 17.63 16.85
C PHE A 38 -5.65 16.94 15.82
N GLU A 39 -5.87 15.64 15.59
CA GLU A 39 -5.13 14.88 14.58
C GLU A 39 -5.43 15.36 13.16
N ARG A 40 -6.71 15.63 12.87
CA ARG A 40 -7.12 16.22 11.60
C ARG A 40 -6.53 17.61 11.41
N ALA A 41 -6.60 18.46 12.43
CA ALA A 41 -6.02 19.80 12.39
C ALA A 41 -4.49 19.77 12.17
N ALA A 42 -3.78 18.85 12.81
CA ALA A 42 -2.33 18.70 12.63
C ALA A 42 -1.96 18.37 11.18
N ILE A 43 -2.67 17.43 10.55
CA ILE A 43 -2.46 17.10 9.13
C ILE A 43 -2.83 18.27 8.22
N ASP A 44 -3.99 18.91 8.46
CA ASP A 44 -4.48 20.01 7.63
C ASP A 44 -3.57 21.23 7.67
N LEU A 45 -3.08 21.60 8.85
CA LEU A 45 -2.10 22.68 9.01
C LEU A 45 -0.77 22.32 8.37
N THR A 46 -0.31 21.08 8.51
CA THR A 46 0.96 20.64 7.90
C THR A 46 0.89 20.74 6.37
N ILE A 47 -0.20 20.27 5.76
CA ILE A 47 -0.43 20.40 4.31
C ILE A 47 -0.49 21.87 3.88
N ARG A 48 -1.11 22.74 4.68
CA ARG A 48 -1.26 24.16 4.32
C ARG A 48 0.06 24.92 4.40
N VAL A 49 0.86 24.67 5.44
CA VAL A 49 1.98 25.54 5.84
C VAL A 49 3.33 25.02 5.34
N VAL A 50 3.50 23.70 5.21
CA VAL A 50 4.84 23.11 5.06
C VAL A 50 4.93 22.28 3.79
N GLU A 51 5.95 22.56 2.97
CA GLU A 51 6.24 21.73 1.79
C GLU A 51 6.84 20.37 2.16
N ARG A 52 7.76 20.37 3.13
CA ARG A 52 8.37 19.16 3.68
C ARG A 52 8.68 19.33 5.15
N VAL A 53 8.22 18.39 5.98
CA VAL A 53 8.48 18.38 7.42
C VAL A 53 9.94 18.05 7.67
N ARG A 54 10.70 19.01 8.21
CA ARG A 54 12.12 18.85 8.59
C ARG A 54 12.30 18.62 10.10
N ASN A 55 11.36 19.10 10.91
CA ASN A 55 11.41 18.95 12.36
C ASN A 55 11.07 17.49 12.75
N SER A 56 11.94 16.85 13.53
CA SER A 56 11.81 15.45 13.93
C SER A 56 10.59 15.19 14.81
N THR A 57 10.28 16.11 15.73
CA THR A 57 9.12 16.00 16.62
C THR A 57 7.82 16.05 15.82
N LEU A 58 7.69 17.03 14.92
CA LEU A 58 6.53 17.12 14.04
C LEU A 58 6.42 15.90 13.13
N ALA A 59 7.55 15.42 12.58
CA ALA A 59 7.58 14.23 11.76
C ALA A 59 7.03 13.00 12.51
N GLN A 60 7.43 12.79 13.76
CA GLN A 60 6.92 11.69 14.58
C GLN A 60 5.41 11.78 14.83
N VAL A 61 4.90 12.98 15.12
CA VAL A 61 3.46 13.20 15.32
C VAL A 61 2.69 12.86 14.04
N ILE A 62 3.15 13.35 12.89
CA ILE A 62 2.51 13.12 11.60
C ILE A 62 2.55 11.64 11.21
N LEU A 63 3.69 10.97 11.37
CA LEU A 63 3.82 9.55 11.07
C LEU A 63 2.89 8.69 11.94
N ARG A 64 2.76 9.00 13.24
CA ARG A 64 1.80 8.30 14.12
C ARG A 64 0.35 8.44 13.64
N ILE A 65 -0.05 9.63 13.18
CA ILE A 65 -1.39 9.85 12.64
C ILE A 65 -1.57 9.07 11.33
N VAL A 66 -0.57 9.08 10.45
CA VAL A 66 -0.58 8.31 9.19
C VAL A 66 -0.67 6.80 9.45
N ASP A 67 -0.01 6.29 10.48
CA ASP A 67 -0.07 4.87 10.85
C ASP A 67 -1.46 4.47 11.36
N LYS A 68 -2.13 5.32 12.15
CA LYS A 68 -3.54 5.12 12.50
C LYS A 68 -4.42 5.05 11.26
N LEU A 69 -4.23 5.96 10.32
CA LEU A 69 -4.96 5.95 9.05
C LEU A 69 -4.69 4.65 8.27
N ARG A 70 -3.44 4.19 8.19
CA ARG A 70 -3.07 2.94 7.51
C ARG A 70 -3.79 1.72 8.09
N GLN A 71 -3.95 1.64 9.41
CA GLN A 71 -4.67 0.53 10.06
C GLN A 71 -6.15 0.46 9.66
N TRP A 72 -6.78 1.60 9.34
CA TRP A 72 -8.18 1.65 8.91
C TRP A 72 -8.36 1.60 7.39
N LEU A 73 -7.30 1.86 6.64
CA LEU A 73 -7.33 1.83 5.19
C LEU A 73 -7.33 0.38 4.69
N LYS A 74 -8.31 0.04 3.87
CA LYS A 74 -8.26 -1.22 3.13
C LYS A 74 -7.03 -1.22 2.20
N PRO A 75 -6.42 -2.40 1.95
CA PRO A 75 -5.32 -2.49 1.02
C PRO A 75 -5.74 -1.98 -0.36
N SER A 76 -4.83 -1.33 -1.06
CA SER A 76 -5.08 -0.78 -2.39
C SER A 76 -5.44 -1.89 -3.36
N LEU A 77 -6.09 -1.56 -4.48
CA LEU A 77 -6.37 -2.55 -5.53
C LEU A 77 -5.08 -3.28 -5.95
N LYS A 78 -3.97 -2.54 -6.05
CA LYS A 78 -2.65 -3.08 -6.35
C LYS A 78 -2.15 -4.03 -5.26
N GLU A 79 -2.20 -3.64 -4.00
CA GLU A 79 -1.82 -4.52 -2.87
C GLU A 79 -2.68 -5.79 -2.84
N ARG A 80 -4.00 -5.66 -3.01
CA ARG A 80 -4.91 -6.81 -3.07
C ARG A 80 -4.58 -7.74 -4.23
N ALA A 81 -4.39 -7.18 -5.43
CA ALA A 81 -4.04 -7.94 -6.62
C ALA A 81 -2.70 -8.66 -6.45
N LEU A 82 -1.66 -7.99 -5.92
CA LEU A 82 -0.37 -8.63 -5.69
C LEU A 82 -0.44 -9.74 -4.64
N ASN A 83 -1.21 -9.54 -3.56
CA ASN A 83 -1.40 -10.55 -2.52
C ASN A 83 -2.11 -11.81 -3.05
N ILE A 84 -3.08 -11.65 -3.94
CA ILE A 84 -3.80 -12.77 -4.59
C ILE A 84 -2.94 -13.40 -5.70
N GLY A 85 -2.27 -12.57 -6.48
CA GLY A 85 -1.53 -12.98 -7.66
C GLY A 85 -0.25 -13.75 -7.33
N ARG A 86 0.38 -13.50 -6.17
CA ARG A 86 1.63 -14.16 -5.77
C ARG A 86 1.47 -15.68 -5.65
N PRO A 87 0.53 -16.21 -4.84
CA PRO A 87 0.36 -17.66 -4.74
C PRO A 87 -0.13 -18.28 -6.06
N LEU A 88 -0.95 -17.56 -6.85
CA LEU A 88 -1.34 -17.99 -8.20
C LEU A 88 -0.13 -18.11 -9.15
N ALA A 89 0.76 -17.12 -9.16
CA ALA A 89 1.95 -17.12 -10.00
C ALA A 89 2.89 -18.28 -9.62
N GLU A 90 3.06 -18.55 -8.32
CA GLU A 90 3.83 -19.69 -7.82
C GLU A 90 3.22 -21.04 -8.25
N LYS A 91 1.89 -21.16 -8.21
CA LYS A 91 1.17 -22.37 -8.64
C LYS A 91 1.35 -22.59 -10.15
N VAL A 92 1.09 -21.57 -10.96
CA VAL A 92 1.22 -21.63 -12.43
C VAL A 92 2.67 -21.91 -12.84
N SER A 93 3.63 -21.25 -12.20
CA SER A 93 5.06 -21.48 -12.41
C SER A 93 5.47 -22.93 -12.13
N ARG A 94 4.96 -23.53 -11.04
CA ARG A 94 5.21 -24.94 -10.70
C ARG A 94 4.62 -25.91 -11.72
N ILE A 95 3.39 -25.69 -12.15
CA ILE A 95 2.72 -26.53 -13.16
C ILE A 95 3.51 -26.49 -14.49
N ALA A 96 3.89 -25.30 -14.95
CA ALA A 96 4.65 -25.15 -16.19
C ALA A 96 6.05 -25.80 -16.10
N GLN A 97 6.71 -25.73 -14.94
CA GLN A 97 7.97 -26.45 -14.72
C GLN A 97 7.78 -27.98 -14.79
N ALA A 98 6.70 -28.51 -14.22
CA ALA A 98 6.38 -29.94 -14.26
C ALA A 98 6.11 -30.43 -15.70
N TRP A 99 5.60 -29.56 -16.56
CA TRP A 99 5.43 -29.83 -18.00
C TRP A 99 6.71 -29.66 -18.83
N GLY A 100 7.85 -29.37 -18.19
CA GLY A 100 9.17 -29.28 -18.85
C GLY A 100 9.65 -27.85 -19.11
N ASN A 101 8.84 -26.81 -18.84
CA ASN A 101 9.27 -25.42 -19.00
C ASN A 101 10.02 -24.91 -17.76
N ARG A 102 11.32 -25.20 -17.68
CA ARG A 102 12.18 -24.77 -16.56
C ARG A 102 12.26 -23.25 -16.40
N LYS A 103 12.10 -22.47 -17.48
CA LYS A 103 12.13 -20.99 -17.44
C LYS A 103 10.95 -20.39 -16.67
N ALA A 104 9.86 -21.15 -16.52
CA ALA A 104 8.67 -20.68 -15.81
C ALA A 104 8.93 -20.38 -14.33
N LYS A 105 10.03 -20.87 -13.73
CA LYS A 105 10.46 -20.50 -12.38
C LYS A 105 10.52 -18.97 -12.17
N ALA A 106 10.95 -18.22 -13.19
CA ALA A 106 11.06 -16.77 -13.12
C ALA A 106 9.70 -16.05 -12.99
N TRP A 107 8.61 -16.66 -13.48
CA TRP A 107 7.28 -16.05 -13.48
C TRP A 107 6.76 -15.75 -12.07
N ALA A 108 7.13 -16.58 -11.09
CA ALA A 108 6.76 -16.37 -9.68
C ALA A 108 7.38 -15.08 -9.07
N ASN A 109 8.40 -14.52 -9.70
CA ASN A 109 9.06 -13.28 -9.27
C ASN A 109 8.75 -12.08 -10.19
N ASP A 110 8.05 -12.30 -11.30
CA ASP A 110 7.67 -11.23 -12.22
C ASP A 110 6.47 -10.46 -11.64
N SER A 111 6.73 -9.22 -11.21
CA SER A 111 5.71 -8.36 -10.61
C SER A 111 4.55 -8.03 -11.55
N ASN A 112 4.79 -7.95 -12.86
CA ASN A 112 3.73 -7.69 -13.84
C ASN A 112 2.86 -8.93 -14.02
N PHE A 113 3.48 -10.12 -14.06
CA PHE A 113 2.75 -11.38 -14.14
C PHE A 113 1.90 -11.65 -12.89
N ILE A 114 2.47 -11.44 -11.72
CA ILE A 114 1.76 -11.52 -10.43
C ILE A 114 0.56 -10.56 -10.43
N PHE A 115 0.78 -9.30 -10.80
CA PHE A 115 -0.29 -8.31 -10.82
C PHE A 115 -1.39 -8.67 -11.83
N TYR A 116 -1.02 -9.13 -13.03
CA TYR A 116 -1.95 -9.59 -14.05
C TYR A 116 -2.86 -10.72 -13.54
N LEU A 117 -2.28 -11.76 -12.94
CA LEU A 117 -3.06 -12.87 -12.38
C LEU A 117 -3.99 -12.41 -11.27
N GLY A 118 -3.51 -11.52 -10.39
CA GLY A 118 -4.31 -10.95 -9.32
C GLY A 118 -5.50 -10.14 -9.81
N ILE A 119 -5.31 -9.30 -10.84
CA ILE A 119 -6.40 -8.52 -11.44
C ILE A 119 -7.37 -9.43 -12.18
N SER A 120 -6.86 -10.39 -12.97
CA SER A 120 -7.69 -11.38 -13.66
C SER A 120 -8.59 -12.12 -12.67
N TRP A 121 -8.03 -12.57 -11.54
CA TRP A 121 -8.78 -13.23 -10.48
C TRP A 121 -9.85 -12.34 -9.84
N LEU A 122 -9.53 -11.07 -9.55
CA LEU A 122 -10.47 -10.10 -8.97
C LEU A 122 -11.64 -9.82 -9.92
N ASN A 123 -11.38 -9.82 -11.22
CA ASN A 123 -12.38 -9.62 -12.27
C ASN A 123 -13.14 -10.91 -12.65
N THR A 124 -12.61 -12.07 -12.29
CA THR A 124 -13.26 -13.36 -12.54
C THR A 124 -14.49 -13.48 -11.64
N SER A 125 -15.62 -13.84 -12.25
CA SER A 125 -16.87 -14.14 -11.53
C SER A 125 -16.63 -15.20 -10.46
N ILE A 126 -17.33 -15.09 -9.34
CA ILE A 126 -17.15 -15.95 -8.17
C ILE A 126 -17.27 -17.45 -8.53
N ILE A 127 -18.13 -17.78 -9.50
CA ILE A 127 -18.37 -19.16 -9.97
C ILE A 127 -17.11 -19.80 -10.59
N TYR A 128 -16.26 -19.00 -11.25
CA TYR A 128 -15.06 -19.49 -11.97
C TYR A 128 -13.76 -19.22 -11.23
N ARG A 129 -13.85 -18.69 -10.02
CA ARG A 129 -12.70 -18.20 -9.27
C ARG A 129 -11.97 -19.37 -8.62
N GLN A 130 -10.73 -19.62 -9.06
CA GLN A 130 -9.89 -20.62 -8.42
C GLN A 130 -9.41 -20.13 -7.04
N PRO A 131 -9.27 -20.99 -6.03
CA PRO A 131 -8.66 -20.56 -4.77
C PRO A 131 -7.22 -20.10 -5.00
N PRO A 132 -6.81 -18.96 -4.41
CA PRO A 132 -5.44 -18.44 -4.51
C PRO A 132 -4.43 -19.38 -3.85
#